data_AF-A0A1M3BS80-F1
#
_entry.id   AF-A0A1M3BS80-F1
#
_cell.length_a   1.000
_cell.length_b   1.000
_cell.length_c   1.000
_cell.angle_alpha   90.00
_cell.angle_beta   90.00
_cell.angle_gamma   90.00
#
_symmetry.space_group_name_H-M   'P 1'
#
loop_
_entity.id
_entity.type
_entity.pdbx_description
1 polymer ?
#
loop_
_entity_poly.entity_id
_entity_poly.type
_entity_poly.pdbx_seq_one_letter_code
_entity_poly.pdbx_strand_id
1 'polypeptide(L)'
;MTRRGFTVVELIITITIMGILLTLAVVNLTASQANGRDAERKGDVEALALNIENYYNNQDPNLFMSGGTYLGSSYLNDSEVKQFLPDLDPKSTHAPGVDVSGPISVVEATNAVATTAGVLPQPSKSNDVYVYQPLTASGALCFDPFITGDCRKFNIYYFQEVSGTVEVITSKRQ
;
A
#
# COMPACT_ATOMS: atom_id res chain seq x y z
N MET A 1 48.97 30.11 32.35
CA MET A 1 47.54 29.77 32.45
C MET A 1 47.41 28.27 32.51
N THR A 2 47.03 27.72 33.67
CA THR A 2 46.81 26.27 33.83
C THR A 2 45.45 25.90 33.25
N ARG A 3 45.43 25.12 32.16
CA ARG A 3 44.21 24.51 31.64
C ARG A 3 43.71 23.51 32.69
N ARG A 4 42.51 23.75 33.23
CA ARG A 4 41.81 22.76 34.06
C ARG A 4 41.33 21.66 33.12
N GLY A 5 41.78 20.42 33.35
CA GLY A 5 41.30 19.24 32.65
C GLY A 5 39.97 18.77 33.24
N PHE A 6 39.22 18.00 32.46
CA PHE A 6 38.01 17.32 32.93
C PHE A 6 38.34 16.30 34.03
N THR A 7 37.45 16.18 35.01
CA THR A 7 37.55 15.13 36.03
C THR A 7 36.99 13.81 35.48
N VAL A 8 37.46 12.70 36.05
CA VAL A 8 36.93 11.36 35.73
C VAL A 8 35.43 11.28 36.03
N VAL A 9 34.97 11.98 37.09
CA VAL A 9 33.56 12.00 37.48
C VAL A 9 32.70 12.67 36.40
N GLU A 10 33.16 13.77 35.81
CA GLU A 10 32.43 14.44 34.71
C GLU A 10 32.32 13.55 33.46
N LEU A 11 33.39 12.81 33.13
CA LEU A 11 33.34 11.86 32.01
C LEU A 11 32.37 10.70 32.30
N ILE A 12 32.31 10.20 33.53
CA ILE A 12 31.40 9.11 33.90
C ILE A 12 29.94 9.59 33.87
N ILE A 13 29.65 10.76 34.42
CA ILE A 13 28.28 11.30 34.41
C ILE A 13 27.80 11.57 32.97
N THR A 14 28.67 12.08 32.10
CA THR A 14 28.28 12.35 30.71
C THR A 14 27.95 11.09 29.91
N ILE A 15 28.79 10.05 29.98
CA ILE A 15 28.51 8.80 29.26
C ILE A 15 27.27 8.08 29.81
N THR A 16 27.01 8.18 31.12
CA THR A 16 25.81 7.58 31.73
C THR A 16 24.53 8.28 31.25
N ILE A 17 24.52 9.62 31.23
CA ILE A 17 23.38 10.39 30.69
C ILE A 17 23.19 10.12 29.20
N MET A 18 24.28 10.09 28.41
CA MET A 18 24.21 9.73 26.98
C MET A 18 23.63 8.33 26.78
N GLY A 19 24.06 7.34 27.58
CA GLY A 19 23.53 5.98 27.51
C GLY A 19 22.02 5.93 27.73
N ILE A 20 21.50 6.64 28.74
CA ILE A 20 20.06 6.70 29.01
C ILE A 20 19.32 7.34 27.83
N LEU A 21 19.78 8.49 27.34
CA LEU A 21 19.13 9.20 26.24
C LEU A 21 19.10 8.39 24.94
N LEU A 22 20.18 7.66 24.63
CA LEU A 22 20.25 6.81 23.43
C LEU A 22 19.22 5.67 23.48
N THR A 23 19.03 5.04 24.64
CA THR A 23 18.04 3.96 24.77
C THR A 23 16.61 4.44 24.51
N LEU A 24 16.25 5.62 25.03
CA LEU A 24 14.94 6.23 24.81
C LEU A 24 14.74 6.67 23.36
N ALA A 25 15.79 7.18 22.72
CA ALA A 25 15.74 7.63 21.33
C ALA A 25 15.44 6.49 20.35
N VAL A 26 16.03 5.30 20.55
CA VAL A 26 15.84 4.14 19.64
C VAL A 26 14.38 3.67 19.62
N VAL A 27 13.73 3.56 20.79
CA VAL A 27 12.33 3.10 20.87
C VAL A 27 11.42 4.06 20.10
N ASN A 28 11.58 5.36 20.29
CA ASN A 28 10.79 6.38 19.58
C ASN A 28 11.01 6.35 18.06
N LEU A 29 12.25 6.09 17.62
CA LEU A 29 12.57 6.00 16.19
C LEU A 29 11.86 4.82 15.52
N THR A 30 11.83 3.65 16.16
CA THR A 30 11.17 2.46 15.58
C THR A 30 9.66 2.67 15.38
N ALA A 31 8.98 3.30 16.35
CA ALA A 31 7.57 3.64 16.24
C ALA A 31 7.32 4.69 15.15
N SER A 32 8.16 5.73 15.07
CA SER A 32 8.07 6.76 14.02
C SER A 32 8.22 6.17 12.62
N GLN A 33 9.17 5.25 12.43
CA GLN A 33 9.37 4.57 11.15
C GLN A 33 8.17 3.70 10.74
N ALA A 34 7.54 2.99 11.69
CA ALA A 34 6.33 2.23 11.42
C ALA A 34 5.17 3.13 10.98
N ASN A 35 4.96 4.25 11.69
CA ASN A 35 3.97 5.27 11.31
C ASN A 35 4.24 5.84 9.91
N GLY A 36 5.50 6.09 9.57
CA GLY A 36 5.90 6.58 8.24
C GLY A 36 5.54 5.60 7.12
N ARG A 37 5.83 4.31 7.31
CA ARG A 37 5.46 3.26 6.34
C ARG A 37 3.96 3.08 6.23
N ASP A 38 3.22 3.13 7.33
CA ASP A 38 1.75 3.04 7.29
C ASP A 38 1.12 4.25 6.57
N ALA A 39 1.69 5.45 6.73
CA ALA A 39 1.28 6.63 5.97
C ALA A 39 1.59 6.50 4.47
N GLU A 40 2.75 5.94 4.11
CA GLU A 40 3.10 5.63 2.72
C GLU A 40 2.11 4.62 2.12
N ARG A 41 1.84 3.48 2.78
CA ARG A 41 0.86 2.48 2.31
C ARG A 41 -0.52 3.07 2.10
N LYS A 42 -0.99 3.88 3.06
CA LYS A 42 -2.29 4.52 2.95
C LYS A 42 -2.32 5.48 1.76
N GLY A 43 -1.30 6.32 1.59
CA GLY A 43 -1.20 7.24 0.47
C GLY A 43 -1.15 6.53 -0.89
N ASP A 44 -0.39 5.44 -0.98
CA ASP A 44 -0.28 4.60 -2.17
C ASP A 44 -1.64 4.00 -2.58
N VAL A 45 -2.34 3.39 -1.61
CA VAL A 45 -3.63 2.74 -1.85
C VAL A 45 -4.73 3.77 -2.15
N GLU A 46 -4.69 4.94 -1.53
CA GLU A 46 -5.59 6.05 -1.84
C GLU A 46 -5.35 6.59 -3.27
N ALA A 47 -4.09 6.76 -3.68
CA ALA A 47 -3.74 7.18 -5.03
C ALA A 47 -4.16 6.13 -6.07
N LEU A 48 -3.96 4.84 -5.77
CA LEU A 48 -4.39 3.74 -6.62
C LEU A 48 -5.92 3.72 -6.76
N ALA A 49 -6.66 3.80 -5.64
CA ALA A 49 -8.12 3.84 -5.65
C ALA A 49 -8.66 5.04 -6.45
N LEU A 50 -8.08 6.23 -6.25
CA LEU A 50 -8.46 7.44 -6.99
C LEU A 50 -8.28 7.26 -8.49
N ASN A 51 -7.15 6.70 -8.93
CA ASN A 51 -6.88 6.49 -10.35
C ASN A 51 -7.81 5.42 -10.95
N ILE A 52 -8.14 4.35 -10.21
CA ILE A 52 -9.14 3.36 -10.65
C ILE A 52 -10.54 3.98 -10.75
N GLU A 53 -10.90 4.89 -9.84
CA GLU A 53 -12.15 5.66 -9.93
C GLU A 53 -12.16 6.61 -11.12
N ASN A 54 -11.04 7.26 -11.41
CA ASN A 54 -10.90 8.11 -12.59
C ASN A 54 -11.03 7.28 -13.88
N TYR A 55 -10.40 6.10 -13.91
CA TYR A 55 -10.51 5.16 -15.01
C TYR A 55 -11.97 4.79 -15.30
N TYR A 56 -12.78 4.50 -14.28
CA TYR A 56 -14.21 4.21 -14.48
C TYR A 56 -14.97 5.32 -15.23
N ASN A 57 -14.63 6.59 -14.95
CA ASN A 57 -15.31 7.74 -15.56
C ASN A 57 -14.71 8.12 -16.92
N ASN A 58 -13.40 7.95 -17.09
CA ASN A 58 -12.60 8.45 -18.20
C ASN A 58 -11.82 7.32 -18.88
N GLN A 59 -12.53 6.31 -19.36
CA GLN A 59 -11.89 5.23 -20.12
C GLN A 59 -11.42 5.76 -21.48
N ASP A 60 -10.20 5.40 -21.88
CA ASP A 60 -9.73 5.66 -23.23
C ASP A 60 -10.57 4.87 -24.23
N PRO A 61 -11.32 5.52 -25.13
CA PRO A 61 -12.14 4.85 -26.13
C PRO A 61 -11.35 3.91 -27.04
N ASN A 62 -10.03 4.08 -27.14
CA ASN A 62 -9.15 3.28 -27.98
C ASN A 62 -8.76 1.93 -27.35
N LEU A 63 -9.02 1.71 -26.06
CA LEU A 63 -8.70 0.46 -25.36
C LEU A 63 -9.80 -0.61 -25.54
N PHE A 64 -10.79 -0.36 -26.40
CA PHE A 64 -11.93 -1.25 -26.67
C PHE A 64 -12.78 -1.60 -25.44
N MET A 65 -12.57 -0.94 -24.30
CA MET A 65 -13.26 -1.25 -23.04
C MET A 65 -14.66 -0.64 -22.99
N SER A 66 -15.58 -1.41 -22.40
CA SER A 66 -16.95 -0.99 -22.17
C SER A 66 -16.96 0.11 -21.10
N GLY A 67 -17.36 1.32 -21.48
CA GLY A 67 -17.51 2.43 -20.53
C GLY A 67 -18.38 2.04 -19.32
N GLY A 68 -17.96 2.43 -18.12
CA GLY A 68 -18.71 2.14 -16.89
C GLY A 68 -18.41 0.78 -16.25
N THR A 69 -17.18 0.27 -16.41
CA THR A 69 -16.62 -0.84 -15.64
C THR A 69 -15.33 -0.41 -14.94
N TYR A 70 -15.04 -1.00 -13.78
CA TYR A 70 -13.72 -0.94 -13.18
C TYR A 70 -12.73 -1.87 -13.91
N LEU A 71 -11.44 -1.69 -13.63
CA LEU A 71 -10.38 -2.55 -14.16
C LEU A 71 -10.50 -3.97 -13.62
N GLY A 72 -10.37 -4.97 -14.50
CA GLY A 72 -10.18 -6.36 -14.08
C GLY A 72 -8.80 -6.57 -13.48
N SER A 73 -8.62 -7.64 -12.70
CA SER A 73 -7.34 -7.90 -12.04
C SER A 73 -6.21 -8.23 -13.02
N SER A 74 -6.53 -8.72 -14.22
CA SER A 74 -5.53 -9.04 -15.25
C SER A 74 -4.73 -7.83 -15.68
N TYR A 75 -5.32 -6.62 -15.60
CA TYR A 75 -4.74 -5.39 -16.13
C TYR A 75 -3.95 -4.55 -15.11
N LEU A 76 -3.96 -4.95 -13.83
CA LEU A 76 -3.14 -4.32 -12.79
C LEU A 76 -1.83 -5.11 -12.59
N ASN A 77 -1.05 -5.22 -13.65
CA ASN A 77 0.29 -5.79 -13.63
C ASN A 77 1.35 -4.75 -14.06
N ASP A 78 2.63 -5.07 -13.86
CA ASP A 78 3.75 -4.16 -14.11
C ASP A 78 3.81 -3.61 -15.55
N SER A 79 3.36 -4.41 -16.53
CA SER A 79 3.39 -4.05 -17.94
C SER A 79 2.20 -3.17 -18.37
N GLU A 80 1.06 -3.30 -17.70
CA GLU A 80 -0.20 -2.72 -18.15
C GLU A 80 -0.71 -1.58 -17.26
N VAL A 81 -0.24 -1.48 -16.01
CA VAL A 81 -0.66 -0.41 -15.07
C VAL A 81 -0.54 0.97 -15.70
N LYS A 82 0.54 1.28 -16.42
CA LYS A 82 0.73 2.61 -17.04
C LYS A 82 -0.19 2.85 -18.24
N GLN A 83 -0.63 1.79 -18.90
CA GLN A 83 -1.57 1.89 -20.02
C GLN A 83 -2.97 2.25 -19.53
N PHE A 84 -3.39 1.63 -18.42
CA PHE A 84 -4.74 1.81 -17.88
C PHE A 84 -4.85 2.95 -16.87
N LEU A 85 -3.78 3.20 -16.12
CA LEU A 85 -3.69 4.24 -15.09
C LEU A 85 -2.49 5.17 -15.37
N PRO A 86 -2.52 5.97 -16.46
CA PRO A 86 -1.38 6.79 -16.88
C PRO A 86 -1.01 7.90 -15.87
N ASP A 87 -1.99 8.38 -15.10
CA ASP A 87 -1.81 9.45 -14.10
C ASP A 87 -1.38 8.92 -12.72
N LEU A 88 -1.30 7.59 -12.56
CA LEU A 88 -0.85 6.99 -11.31
C LEU A 88 0.68 7.12 -11.20
N ASP A 89 1.15 7.64 -10.06
CA ASP A 89 2.57 7.59 -9.73
C ASP A 89 3.03 6.12 -9.65
N PRO A 90 4.03 5.69 -10.44
CA PRO A 90 4.55 4.33 -10.37
C PRO A 90 4.98 3.91 -8.96
N LYS A 91 5.34 4.84 -8.07
CA LYS A 91 5.69 4.48 -6.69
C LYS A 91 4.49 3.96 -5.91
N SER A 92 3.26 4.41 -6.22
CA SER A 92 2.04 4.00 -5.52
C SER A 92 1.61 2.55 -5.79
N THR A 93 2.28 1.83 -6.69
CA THR A 93 2.10 0.38 -6.86
C THR A 93 3.14 -0.45 -6.10
N HIS A 94 4.06 0.19 -5.37
CA HIS A 94 5.16 -0.46 -4.68
C HIS A 94 5.11 -0.18 -3.17
N ALA A 95 5.02 -1.24 -2.38
CA ALA A 95 5.01 -1.15 -0.92
C ALA A 95 6.25 -0.44 -0.36
N PRO A 96 6.20 0.04 0.90
CA PRO A 96 7.33 0.74 1.51
C PRO A 96 8.62 -0.07 1.46
N GLY A 97 9.68 0.56 0.94
CA GLY A 97 10.99 -0.09 0.78
C GLY A 97 11.17 -0.90 -0.51
N VAL A 98 10.16 -0.96 -1.38
CA VAL A 98 10.29 -1.49 -2.75
C VAL A 98 10.50 -0.33 -3.71
N ASP A 99 11.60 -0.38 -4.47
CA ASP A 99 11.91 0.58 -5.54
C ASP A 99 11.06 0.32 -6.78
N VAL A 100 10.82 1.37 -7.59
CA VAL A 100 10.03 1.31 -8.83
C VAL A 100 10.65 0.44 -9.95
N SER A 101 11.86 -0.04 -9.76
CA SER A 101 12.52 -1.01 -10.64
C SER A 101 12.26 -2.47 -10.22
N GLY A 102 11.72 -2.68 -9.01
CA GLY A 102 11.26 -3.96 -8.53
C GLY A 102 9.87 -4.31 -9.08
N PRO A 103 9.37 -5.52 -8.79
CA PRO A 103 8.00 -5.88 -9.13
C PRO A 103 7.01 -5.05 -8.30
N ILE A 104 5.88 -4.72 -8.90
CA ILE A 104 4.77 -4.09 -8.17
C ILE A 104 4.30 -4.97 -7.01
N SER A 105 3.86 -4.32 -5.93
CA SER A 105 3.30 -4.96 -4.74
C SER A 105 1.78 -5.13 -4.83
N VAL A 106 1.16 -4.63 -5.90
CA VAL A 106 -0.25 -4.87 -6.20
C VAL A 106 -0.41 -6.31 -6.70
N VAL A 107 -1.24 -7.08 -6.03
CA VAL A 107 -1.52 -8.49 -6.36
C VAL A 107 -3.02 -8.72 -6.49
N GLU A 108 -3.39 -9.69 -7.32
CA GLU A 108 -4.80 -10.04 -7.49
C GLU A 108 -5.34 -10.86 -6.30
N ALA A 109 -6.61 -10.60 -5.97
CA ALA A 109 -7.34 -11.44 -5.05
C ALA A 109 -7.64 -12.80 -5.69
N THR A 110 -7.35 -13.87 -4.96
CA THR A 110 -7.58 -15.26 -5.38
C THR A 110 -8.95 -15.80 -4.93
N ASN A 111 -9.69 -15.02 -4.14
CA ASN A 111 -11.06 -15.33 -3.73
C ASN A 111 -11.97 -14.09 -3.79
N ALA A 112 -13.29 -14.33 -3.84
CA ALA A 112 -14.30 -13.28 -3.84
C ALA A 112 -14.76 -12.87 -2.42
N VAL A 113 -14.03 -13.29 -1.38
CA VAL A 113 -14.41 -13.00 0.01
C VAL A 113 -14.03 -11.55 0.32
N ALA A 114 -15.02 -10.67 0.30
CA ALA A 114 -14.84 -9.23 0.45
C ALA A 114 -14.73 -8.77 1.92
N THR A 115 -13.84 -9.37 2.70
CA THR A 115 -13.61 -9.00 4.11
C THR A 115 -12.12 -8.96 4.43
N THR A 116 -11.72 -8.10 5.38
CA THR A 116 -10.32 -7.93 5.78
C THR A 116 -9.70 -9.20 6.39
N ALA A 117 -10.52 -10.10 6.95
CA ALA A 117 -10.08 -11.38 7.50
C ALA A 117 -10.10 -12.54 6.49
N GLY A 118 -10.85 -12.41 5.41
CA GLY A 118 -11.11 -13.51 4.47
C GLY A 118 -10.47 -13.36 3.10
N VAL A 119 -9.97 -12.17 2.75
CA VAL A 119 -9.30 -11.94 1.46
C VAL A 119 -8.01 -12.75 1.35
N LEU A 120 -7.74 -13.31 0.16
CA LEU A 120 -6.51 -14.02 -0.15
C LEU A 120 -5.81 -13.43 -1.38
N PRO A 121 -4.46 -13.32 -1.39
CA PRO A 121 -3.56 -13.56 -0.26
C PRO A 121 -3.82 -12.56 0.87
N GLN A 122 -3.59 -12.94 2.12
CA GLN A 122 -3.81 -12.02 3.24
C GLN A 122 -2.62 -11.04 3.33
N PRO A 123 -2.85 -9.71 3.26
CA PRO A 123 -1.80 -8.74 3.50
C PRO A 123 -1.23 -8.89 4.91
N SER A 124 0.09 -8.84 5.02
CA SER A 124 0.81 -8.98 6.29
C SER A 124 2.12 -8.21 6.23
N LYS A 125 2.76 -8.04 7.39
CA LYS A 125 4.09 -7.45 7.48
C LYS A 125 5.16 -8.21 6.67
N SER A 126 5.00 -9.51 6.44
CA SER A 126 6.01 -10.35 5.78
C SER A 126 5.91 -10.38 4.26
N ASN A 127 4.71 -10.20 3.69
CA ASN A 127 4.50 -10.18 2.24
C ASN A 127 4.26 -8.78 1.69
N ASP A 128 3.85 -7.82 2.54
CA ASP A 128 3.64 -6.38 2.23
C ASP A 128 3.09 -6.11 0.83
N VAL A 129 1.87 -6.61 0.60
CA VAL A 129 1.16 -6.53 -0.69
C VAL A 129 -0.11 -5.69 -0.58
N TYR A 130 -0.49 -5.07 -1.70
CA TYR A 130 -1.80 -4.43 -1.90
C TYR A 130 -2.68 -5.37 -2.70
N VAL A 131 -3.70 -5.95 -2.08
CA VAL A 131 -4.53 -6.97 -2.74
C VAL A 131 -5.71 -6.29 -3.41
N TYR A 132 -5.71 -6.29 -4.73
CA TYR A 132 -6.80 -5.77 -5.55
C TYR A 132 -7.85 -6.84 -5.80
N GLN A 133 -9.08 -6.57 -5.38
CA GLN A 133 -10.23 -7.44 -5.53
C GLN A 133 -11.34 -6.73 -6.33
N PRO A 134 -11.34 -6.86 -7.66
CA PRO A 134 -12.45 -6.42 -8.49
C PRO A 134 -13.57 -7.46 -8.47
N LEU A 135 -14.82 -7.01 -8.39
CA LEU A 135 -15.99 -7.87 -8.31
C LEU A 135 -17.06 -7.46 -9.33
N THR A 136 -17.73 -8.46 -9.88
CA THR A 136 -18.90 -8.28 -10.76
C THR A 136 -20.16 -7.96 -9.94
N ALA A 137 -21.27 -7.66 -10.62
CA ALA A 137 -22.57 -7.46 -9.97
C ALA A 137 -23.05 -8.67 -9.16
N SER A 138 -22.67 -9.89 -9.56
CA SER A 138 -23.02 -11.12 -8.82
C SER A 138 -22.11 -11.39 -7.62
N GLY A 139 -21.07 -10.56 -7.42
CA GLY A 139 -20.08 -10.75 -6.36
C GLY A 139 -19.01 -11.79 -6.68
N ALA A 140 -18.87 -12.23 -7.93
CA ALA A 140 -17.74 -13.04 -8.37
C ALA A 140 -16.51 -12.15 -8.66
N LEU A 141 -15.31 -12.74 -8.61
CA LEU A 141 -14.09 -12.06 -9.04
C LEU A 141 -14.17 -11.65 -10.51
N CYS A 142 -13.75 -10.42 -10.79
CA CYS A 142 -13.73 -9.86 -12.13
C CYS A 142 -12.28 -9.80 -12.65
N PHE A 143 -11.85 -10.86 -13.31
CA PHE A 143 -10.48 -10.94 -13.85
C PHE A 143 -10.35 -10.06 -15.09
N ASP A 144 -11.34 -10.12 -15.97
CA ASP A 144 -11.39 -9.39 -17.23
C ASP A 144 -12.86 -9.00 -17.52
N PRO A 145 -13.19 -7.72 -17.74
CA PRO A 145 -14.56 -7.26 -17.92
C PRO A 145 -15.22 -7.78 -19.21
N PHE A 146 -14.46 -8.21 -20.22
CA PHE A 146 -14.99 -8.79 -21.45
C PHE A 146 -15.34 -10.27 -21.30
N ILE A 147 -14.58 -10.99 -20.45
CA ILE A 147 -14.75 -12.44 -20.27
C ILE A 147 -15.68 -12.74 -19.09
N THR A 148 -15.50 -12.03 -17.98
CA THR A 148 -16.20 -12.29 -16.71
C THR A 148 -17.41 -11.37 -16.47
N GLY A 149 -17.63 -10.41 -17.38
CA GLY A 149 -18.66 -9.38 -17.27
C GLY A 149 -18.18 -8.15 -16.51
N ASP A 150 -18.95 -7.07 -16.56
CA ASP A 150 -18.54 -5.77 -16.01
C ASP A 150 -18.14 -5.83 -14.53
N CYS A 151 -16.94 -5.34 -14.22
CA CYS A 151 -16.49 -5.11 -12.86
C CYS A 151 -17.24 -3.90 -12.28
N ARG A 152 -18.10 -4.13 -11.29
CA ARG A 152 -19.00 -3.09 -10.74
C ARG A 152 -18.51 -2.48 -9.44
N LYS A 153 -17.62 -3.17 -8.73
CA LYS A 153 -17.01 -2.69 -7.49
C LYS A 153 -15.58 -3.23 -7.39
N PHE A 154 -14.77 -2.56 -6.57
CA PHE A 154 -13.45 -3.06 -6.22
C PHE A 154 -13.15 -2.80 -4.75
N ASN A 155 -12.28 -3.63 -4.19
CA ASN A 155 -11.69 -3.45 -2.88
C ASN A 155 -10.17 -3.52 -3.00
N ILE A 156 -9.45 -2.72 -2.23
CA ILE A 156 -7.99 -2.81 -2.10
C ILE A 156 -7.67 -3.06 -0.64
N TYR A 157 -7.01 -4.17 -0.35
CA TYR A 157 -6.63 -4.54 1.01
C TYR A 157 -5.15 -4.32 1.23
N TYR A 158 -4.79 -3.76 2.39
CA TYR A 158 -3.41 -3.47 2.76
C TYR A 158 -3.20 -3.63 4.25
N PHE A 159 -1.97 -3.89 4.67
CA PHE A 159 -1.63 -4.11 6.08
C PHE A 159 -1.11 -2.83 6.74
N GLN A 160 -1.49 -2.60 8.00
CA GLN A 160 -0.89 -1.57 8.85
C GLN A 160 -0.05 -2.20 9.95
N GLU A 161 1.19 -1.76 10.08
CA GLU A 161 2.14 -2.27 11.07
C GLU A 161 1.81 -1.84 12.50
N VAL A 162 1.30 -0.62 12.67
CA VAL A 162 1.04 -0.04 13.99
C VAL A 162 -0.18 -0.69 14.64
N SER A 163 -1.26 -0.91 13.87
CA SER A 163 -2.47 -1.58 14.34
C SER A 163 -2.38 -3.10 14.27
N GLY A 164 -1.51 -3.63 13.41
CA GLY A 164 -1.40 -5.07 13.17
C GLY A 164 -2.61 -5.65 12.42
N THR A 165 -3.38 -4.80 11.74
CA THR A 165 -4.62 -5.18 11.07
C THR A 165 -4.58 -4.92 9.57
N VAL A 166 -5.38 -5.68 8.84
CA VAL A 166 -5.66 -5.42 7.41
C VAL A 166 -6.78 -4.40 7.32
N GLU A 167 -6.56 -3.35 6.54
CA GLU A 167 -7.56 -2.36 6.17
C GLU A 167 -8.00 -2.53 4.72
N VAL A 168 -9.12 -1.89 4.38
CA VAL A 168 -9.68 -1.94 3.04
C VAL A 168 -10.11 -0.56 2.58
N ILE A 169 -9.76 -0.22 1.33
CA ILE A 169 -10.40 0.88 0.59
C ILE A 169 -11.37 0.27 -0.41
N THR A 170 -12.61 0.76 -0.39
CA THR A 170 -13.69 0.27 -1.22
C THR A 170 -14.03 1.29 -2.31
N SER A 171 -14.47 0.82 -3.47
CA SER A 171 -14.99 1.67 -4.53
C SER A 171 -16.14 2.56 -4.05
N LYS A 172 -16.29 3.74 -4.65
CA LYS A 172 -17.40 4.68 -4.39
C LYS A 172 -18.77 4.08 -4.75
N ARG A 173 -18.78 3.11 -5.66
CA ARG A 173 -19.95 2.37 -6.11
C ARG A 173 -19.87 0.96 -5.52
N GLN A 174 -20.76 0.63 -4.59
CA GLN A 174 -20.86 -0.68 -3.92
C GLN A 174 -22.10 -1.45 -4.37
#